data_AF-A0A3D9CDQ6-F1
#
_entry.id   AF-A0A3D9CDQ6-F1
#
_cell.length_a   1.000
_cell.length_b   1.000
_cell.length_c   1.000
_cell.angle_alpha   90.00
_cell.angle_beta   90.00
_cell.angle_gamma   90.00
#
_symmetry.space_group_name_H-M   'P 1'
#
loop_
_entity.id
_entity.type
_entity.pdbx_description
1 polymer ?
#
loop_
_entity_poly.entity_id
_entity_poly.type
_entity_poly.pdbx_seq_one_letter_code
_entity_poly.pdbx_strand_id
1 'polypeptide(L)'
;MFASVASAQLSPKGADKDKHGCKGSAGYTFSVIKNDCVRIFEEKIQLKEVDNKKSYISNAAVILSEDGKKAEIFLPSSDGSLVLDKLASKKAVVYKKGQYTLTKNKNAYTLKLANKVVFKS
;
A
#
# COMPACT_ATOMS: atom_id res chain seq x y z
N MET A 1 -4.35 15.13 -52.73
CA MET A 1 -2.93 15.14 -52.35
C MET A 1 -2.82 15.80 -50.98
N PHE A 2 -2.51 14.99 -49.95
CA PHE A 2 -1.72 15.23 -48.72
C PHE A 2 -1.70 16.66 -48.11
N ALA A 3 -1.81 16.87 -46.79
CA ALA A 3 -1.64 15.99 -45.65
C ALA A 3 -2.40 16.56 -44.44
N SER A 4 -3.11 15.68 -43.73
CA SER A 4 -3.65 15.97 -42.41
C SER A 4 -2.52 16.33 -41.45
N VAL A 5 -2.68 17.46 -40.75
CA VAL A 5 -1.78 17.91 -39.69
C VAL A 5 -1.83 16.88 -38.56
N ALA A 6 -0.79 16.06 -38.45
CA ALA A 6 -0.58 15.21 -37.28
C ALA A 6 -0.11 16.11 -36.13
N SER A 7 -1.05 16.65 -35.34
CA SER A 7 -0.74 17.14 -34.01
C SER A 7 -0.31 15.94 -33.16
N ALA A 8 1.00 15.72 -33.06
CA ALA A 8 1.57 14.90 -32.00
C ALA A 8 1.23 15.60 -30.67
N GLN A 9 0.15 15.17 -30.03
CA GLN A 9 -0.15 15.53 -28.64
C GLN A 9 0.98 14.95 -27.78
N LEU A 10 2.03 15.76 -27.57
CA LEU A 10 3.03 15.57 -26.54
C LEU A 10 2.32 15.71 -25.19
N SER A 11 1.73 14.63 -24.69
CA SER A 11 1.31 14.55 -23.29
C SER A 11 2.53 14.94 -22.43
N PRO A 12 2.42 15.92 -21.52
CA PRO A 12 3.56 16.31 -20.71
C PRO A 12 4.00 15.08 -19.91
N LYS A 13 5.30 14.75 -19.92
CA LYS A 13 5.90 13.65 -19.15
C LYS A 13 5.76 13.78 -17.61
N GLY A 14 4.90 14.69 -17.14
CA GLY A 14 4.61 15.00 -15.74
C GLY A 14 3.12 15.14 -15.39
N ALA A 15 2.18 14.80 -16.29
CA ALA A 15 0.73 14.92 -16.02
C ALA A 15 0.15 13.80 -15.12
N ASP A 16 0.97 12.81 -14.75
CA ASP A 16 0.59 11.64 -13.94
C ASP A 16 1.19 11.70 -12.51
N LYS A 17 1.46 12.92 -12.04
CA LYS A 17 1.81 13.13 -10.64
C LYS A 17 0.54 13.35 -9.83
N ASP A 18 0.41 12.65 -8.71
CA ASP A 18 -0.64 12.92 -7.73
C ASP A 18 -0.41 14.24 -6.97
N LYS A 19 -1.27 14.54 -5.99
CA LYS A 19 -1.18 15.74 -5.15
C LYS A 19 0.13 15.85 -4.36
N HIS A 20 0.81 14.73 -4.15
CA HIS A 20 2.09 14.63 -3.45
C HIS A 20 3.29 14.61 -4.41
N GLY A 21 3.04 14.69 -5.72
CA GLY A 21 4.09 14.63 -6.73
C GLY A 21 4.50 13.20 -7.12
N CYS A 22 3.82 12.18 -6.60
CA CYS A 22 4.15 10.78 -6.86
C CYS A 22 3.64 10.34 -8.24
N LYS A 23 4.53 9.70 -9.00
CA LYS A 23 4.24 9.25 -10.37
C LYS A 23 3.63 7.84 -10.37
N GLY A 24 2.30 7.77 -10.44
CA GLY A 24 1.54 6.51 -10.37
C GLY A 24 1.93 5.50 -11.46
N SER A 25 2.14 5.94 -12.70
CA SER A 25 2.57 5.10 -13.83
C SER A 25 3.93 4.44 -13.65
N ALA A 26 4.79 4.98 -12.77
CA ALA A 26 6.06 4.36 -12.41
C ALA A 26 5.95 3.44 -11.18
N GLY A 27 4.73 3.26 -10.65
CA GLY A 27 4.42 2.46 -9.47
C GLY A 27 4.72 3.18 -8.15
N TYR A 28 4.86 4.51 -8.16
CA TYR A 28 5.05 5.29 -6.94
C TYR A 28 3.71 5.65 -6.30
N THR A 29 3.66 5.58 -4.98
CA THR A 29 2.55 6.05 -4.14
C THR A 29 3.11 6.78 -2.93
N PHE A 30 2.38 7.76 -2.41
CA PHE A 30 2.83 8.53 -1.26
C PHE A 30 2.73 7.71 0.04
N SER A 31 3.83 7.62 0.78
CA SER A 31 3.86 7.09 2.14
C SER A 31 3.84 8.24 3.14
N VAL A 32 2.84 8.23 4.02
CA VAL A 32 2.72 9.17 5.14
C VAL A 32 3.82 8.93 6.16
N ILE A 33 4.21 7.67 6.40
CA ILE A 33 5.26 7.35 7.38
C ILE A 33 6.64 7.80 6.89
N LYS A 34 6.96 7.55 5.62
CA LYS A 34 8.25 7.98 5.04
C LYS A 34 8.25 9.44 4.59
N ASN A 35 7.06 10.04 4.45
CA ASN A 35 6.86 11.36 3.88
C ASN A 35 7.51 11.49 2.49
N ASP A 36 7.39 10.43 1.68
CA ASP A 36 8.04 10.31 0.38
C ASP A 36 7.25 9.37 -0.55
N CYS A 37 7.52 9.44 -1.84
CA CYS A 37 6.98 8.56 -2.86
C CYS A 37 7.73 7.22 -2.86
N VAL A 38 7.02 6.14 -2.62
CA VAL A 38 7.58 4.79 -2.54
C VAL A 38 6.96 3.84 -3.54
N ARG A 39 7.72 2.80 -3.91
CA ARG A 39 7.26 1.69 -4.72
C ARG A 39 6.88 0.54 -3.81
N ILE A 40 5.59 0.35 -3.58
CA ILE A 40 5.07 -0.60 -2.58
C ILE A 40 5.53 -2.04 -2.79
N PHE A 41 5.82 -2.45 -4.02
CA PHE A 41 6.29 -3.81 -4.32
C PHE A 41 7.79 -4.01 -4.00
N GLU A 42 8.54 -2.94 -3.69
CA GLU A 42 9.93 -3.00 -3.20
C GLU A 42 10.00 -3.04 -1.66
N GLU A 43 8.86 -2.83 -0.97
CA GLU A 43 8.81 -2.86 0.48
C GLU A 43 8.98 -4.29 1.03
N LYS A 44 9.71 -4.39 2.15
CA LYS A 44 10.11 -5.68 2.74
C LYS A 44 8.95 -6.54 3.24
N ILE A 45 7.84 -5.91 3.64
CA ILE A 45 6.69 -6.60 4.22
C ILE A 45 5.57 -6.63 3.18
N GLN A 46 5.48 -7.75 2.46
CA GLN A 46 4.39 -8.05 1.53
C GLN A 46 3.43 -9.04 2.18
N LEU A 47 2.13 -8.81 1.99
CA LEU A 47 1.05 -9.68 2.44
C LEU A 47 0.24 -10.15 1.24
N LYS A 48 -0.02 -11.45 1.17
CA LYS A 48 -0.85 -12.07 0.13
C LYS A 48 -2.30 -12.15 0.58
N GLU A 49 -3.21 -11.87 -0.34
CA GLU A 49 -4.65 -12.05 -0.11
C GLU A 49 -4.93 -13.52 0.25
N VAL A 50 -5.72 -13.75 1.31
CA VAL A 50 -6.05 -15.13 1.77
C VAL A 50 -7.11 -15.77 0.88
N ASP A 51 -8.06 -14.97 0.38
CA ASP A 51 -9.14 -15.43 -0.48
C ASP A 51 -8.67 -15.44 -1.95
N ASN A 52 -8.10 -16.56 -2.38
CA ASN A 52 -7.55 -16.74 -3.74
C ASN A 52 -8.60 -17.13 -4.80
N LYS A 53 -9.87 -16.78 -4.59
CA LYS A 53 -10.95 -17.07 -5.57
C LYS A 53 -10.85 -16.24 -6.86
N LYS A 54 -9.95 -15.26 -6.90
CA LYS A 54 -9.69 -14.42 -8.07
C LYS A 54 -8.64 -15.09 -8.97
N SER A 55 -8.72 -14.83 -10.26
CA SER A 55 -7.72 -15.30 -11.24
C SER A 55 -6.36 -14.58 -11.13
N TYR A 56 -6.22 -13.63 -10.20
CA TYR A 56 -5.00 -12.85 -9.99
C TYR A 56 -4.69 -12.74 -8.50
N ILE A 57 -3.40 -12.57 -8.17
CA ILE A 57 -2.91 -12.41 -6.80
C ILE A 57 -2.80 -10.93 -6.49
N SER A 58 -3.52 -10.48 -5.46
CA SER A 58 -3.38 -9.12 -4.93
C SER A 58 -2.47 -9.12 -3.71
N ASN A 59 -1.44 -8.27 -3.72
CA ASN A 59 -0.55 -8.09 -2.58
C ASN A 59 -0.85 -6.75 -1.89
N ALA A 60 -0.83 -6.77 -0.57
CA ALA A 60 -0.77 -5.58 0.26
C ALA A 60 0.67 -5.37 0.77
N ALA A 61 1.09 -4.13 0.93
CA ALA A 61 2.40 -3.81 1.50
C ALA A 61 2.26 -3.14 2.87
N VAL A 62 3.27 -3.30 3.72
CA VAL A 62 3.32 -2.65 5.04
C VAL A 62 4.64 -1.91 5.22
N ILE A 63 4.55 -0.67 5.67
CA ILE A 63 5.68 0.15 6.12
C ILE A 63 5.53 0.40 7.62
N LEU A 64 6.56 0.12 8.41
CA LEU A 64 6.58 0.43 9.84
C LEU A 64 7.31 1.76 10.04
N SER A 65 6.85 2.56 11.00
CA SER A 65 7.62 3.71 11.46
C SER A 65 8.90 3.25 12.17
N GLU A 66 9.91 4.12 12.18
CA GLU A 66 11.21 3.81 12.82
C GLU A 66 11.08 3.49 14.30
N ASP A 67 10.19 4.18 15.01
CA ASP A 67 9.87 3.93 16.41
C ASP A 67 8.95 2.71 16.62
N GLY A 68 8.49 2.08 15.53
CA GLY A 68 7.58 0.95 15.53
C GLY A 68 6.23 1.24 16.19
N LYS A 69 5.80 2.51 16.30
CA LYS A 69 4.49 2.89 16.85
C LYS A 69 3.40 2.95 15.80
N LYS A 70 3.75 3.05 14.52
CA LYS A 70 2.79 3.12 13.42
C LYS A 70 3.10 2.07 12.35
N ALA A 71 2.05 1.61 11.70
CA ALA A 71 2.13 0.74 10.53
C ALA A 71 1.25 1.32 9.44
N GLU A 72 1.83 1.66 8.30
CA GLU A 72 1.12 2.12 7.11
C GLU A 72 0.89 0.93 6.18
N ILE A 73 -0.36 0.73 5.79
CA ILE A 73 -0.80 -0.40 4.98
C ILE A 73 -1.27 0.12 3.63
N PHE A 74 -0.78 -0.48 2.56
CA PHE A 74 -1.21 -0.24 1.19
C PHE A 74 -2.03 -1.43 0.72
N LEU A 75 -3.30 -1.19 0.42
CA LEU A 75 -4.20 -2.24 -0.04
C LEU A 75 -4.32 -2.19 -1.57
N PRO A 76 -4.37 -3.34 -2.26
CA PRO A 76 -4.44 -3.38 -3.72
C PRO A 76 -5.75 -2.80 -4.29
N SER A 77 -6.80 -2.67 -3.48
CA SER A 77 -8.09 -2.10 -3.88
C SER A 77 -8.31 -0.67 -3.38
N SER A 78 -7.24 0.05 -3.00
CA SER A 78 -7.31 1.41 -2.49
C SER A 78 -6.25 2.29 -3.14
N ASP A 79 -6.63 3.49 -3.58
CA ASP A 79 -5.73 4.47 -4.20
C ASP A 79 -4.81 5.20 -3.18
N GLY A 80 -4.70 4.67 -1.96
CA GLY A 80 -3.92 5.29 -0.90
C GLY A 80 -3.56 4.30 0.21
N SER A 81 -3.15 4.85 1.35
CA SER A 81 -2.66 4.08 2.48
C SER A 81 -3.47 4.29 3.75
N LEU A 82 -3.36 3.33 4.67
CA LEU A 82 -3.96 3.38 5.99
C LEU A 82 -2.86 3.32 7.04
N VAL A 83 -2.68 4.40 7.79
CA VAL A 83 -1.77 4.44 8.94
C VAL A 83 -2.51 3.93 10.19
N LEU A 84 -2.05 2.84 10.77
CA LEU A 84 -2.55 2.21 11.99
C LEU A 84 -1.63 2.53 13.16
N ASP A 85 -2.21 2.71 14.34
CA ASP A 85 -1.46 2.94 15.58
C ASP A 85 -1.25 1.65 16.35
N LYS A 86 -0.08 1.51 16.97
CA LYS A 86 0.27 0.38 17.80
C LYS A 86 -0.57 0.36 19.08
N LEU A 87 -1.12 -0.80 19.38
CA LEU A 87 -1.84 -1.08 20.61
C LEU A 87 -0.94 -1.78 21.63
N ALA A 88 -1.13 -1.46 22.90
CA ALA A 88 -0.50 -2.17 23.99
C ALA A 88 -1.01 -3.62 24.05
N SER A 89 -0.11 -4.59 23.87
CA SER A 89 -0.42 -6.01 23.91
C SER A 89 0.77 -6.77 24.48
N LYS A 90 0.50 -7.67 25.44
CA LYS A 90 1.54 -8.47 26.11
C LYS A 90 1.98 -9.70 25.29
N LYS A 91 1.20 -10.10 24.28
CA LYS A 91 1.38 -11.38 23.56
C LYS A 91 1.95 -11.23 22.15
N ALA A 92 1.66 -10.10 21.50
CA ALA A 92 1.98 -9.87 20.09
C ALA A 92 2.03 -8.37 19.81
N VAL A 93 2.70 -7.97 18.73
CA VAL A 93 2.64 -6.59 18.27
C VAL A 93 1.37 -6.41 17.45
N VAL A 94 0.53 -5.46 17.82
CA VAL A 94 -0.77 -5.22 17.20
C VAL A 94 -0.87 -3.75 16.80
N TYR A 95 -1.30 -3.47 15.58
CA TYR A 95 -1.66 -2.15 15.09
C TYR A 95 -3.14 -2.14 14.70
N LYS A 96 -3.84 -1.04 14.96
CA LYS A 96 -5.28 -0.94 14.66
C LYS A 96 -5.69 0.44 14.16
N LYS A 97 -6.65 0.48 13.24
CA LYS A 97 -7.42 1.67 12.87
C LYS A 97 -8.80 1.25 12.34
N GLY A 98 -9.86 1.71 13.01
CA GLY A 98 -11.22 1.30 12.70
C GLY A 98 -11.37 -0.23 12.72
N GLN A 99 -11.79 -0.81 11.61
CA GLN A 99 -11.98 -2.25 11.44
C GLN A 99 -10.70 -3.00 11.05
N TYR A 100 -9.63 -2.30 10.69
CA TYR A 100 -8.37 -2.93 10.29
C TYR A 100 -7.51 -3.23 11.52
N THR A 101 -7.04 -4.48 11.62
CA THR A 101 -6.10 -4.92 12.66
C THR A 101 -4.95 -5.68 12.01
N LEU A 102 -3.74 -5.14 12.13
CA LEU A 102 -2.51 -5.81 11.72
C LEU A 102 -1.84 -6.42 12.95
N THR A 103 -1.62 -7.73 12.92
CA THR A 103 -0.94 -8.45 14.00
C THR A 103 0.37 -9.01 13.48
N LYS A 104 1.47 -8.78 14.21
CA LYS A 104 2.75 -9.44 14.01
C LYS A 104 2.97 -10.47 15.12
N ASN A 105 3.06 -11.74 14.72
CA ASN A 105 3.40 -12.86 15.59
C ASN A 105 4.76 -13.42 15.15
N LYS A 106 5.79 -13.27 15.99
CA LYS A 106 7.18 -13.58 15.62
C LYS A 106 7.56 -12.85 14.32
N ASN A 107 7.70 -13.59 13.22
CA ASN A 107 8.08 -13.08 11.90
C ASN A 107 6.91 -13.03 10.89
N ALA A 108 5.70 -13.44 11.28
CA ALA A 108 4.53 -13.47 10.40
C ALA A 108 3.60 -12.27 10.67
N TYR A 109 3.06 -11.71 9.60
CA TYR A 109 2.08 -10.64 9.65
C TYR A 109 0.71 -11.14 9.18
N THR A 110 -0.34 -10.67 9.84
CA THR A 110 -1.72 -10.99 9.47
C THR A 110 -2.57 -9.73 9.55
N LEU A 111 -3.25 -9.40 8.46
CA LEU A 111 -4.19 -8.29 8.39
C LEU A 111 -5.62 -8.83 8.46
N LYS A 112 -6.39 -8.33 9.42
CA LYS A 112 -7.81 -8.57 9.57
C LYS A 112 -8.62 -7.33 9.23
N LEU A 113 -9.76 -7.56 8.57
CA LEU A 113 -10.84 -6.60 8.44
C LEU A 113 -12.02 -7.10 9.27
N ALA A 114 -12.41 -6.32 10.28
CA ALA A 114 -13.27 -6.76 11.37
C ALA A 114 -12.71 -8.05 12.01
N ASN A 115 -13.33 -9.20 11.74
CA ASN A 115 -12.92 -10.50 12.26
C ASN A 115 -12.38 -11.47 11.18
N LYS A 116 -12.42 -11.10 9.89
CA LYS A 116 -11.94 -11.94 8.79
C LYS A 116 -10.47 -11.63 8.51
N VAL A 117 -9.64 -12.66 8.42
CA VAL A 117 -8.28 -12.51 7.89
C VAL A 117 -8.37 -12.29 6.39
N VAL A 118 -7.84 -11.16 5.94
CA VAL A 118 -7.89 -10.74 4.52
C VAL A 118 -6.52 -10.88 3.85
N PHE A 119 -5.42 -10.61 4.56
CA PHE A 119 -4.07 -10.77 4.03
C PHE A 119 -3.12 -11.40 5.07
N LYS A 120 -2.08 -12.11 4.61
CA LYS A 120 -1.01 -12.68 5.44
C LYS A 120 0.32 -12.70 4.70
N SER A 121 1.44 -12.57 5.41
CA SER A 121 2.80 -12.75 4.86
C SER A 121 3.04 -14.20 4.44
#